data_AF-A0A7S0P2S7-F1
#
_entry.id   AF-A0A7S0P2S7-F1
#
_cell.length_a   1.000
_cell.length_b   1.000
_cell.length_c   1.000
_cell.angle_alpha   90.00
_cell.angle_beta   90.00
_cell.angle_gamma   90.00
#
_symmetry.space_group_name_H-M   'P 1'
#
loop_
_entity.id
_entity.type
_entity.pdbx_description
1 polymer ?
#
loop_
_entity_poly.entity_id
_entity_poly.type
_entity_poly.pdbx_seq_one_letter_code
_entity_poly.pdbx_strand_id
1 'polypeptide(L)'
;SILPGMPGGQETSFSEEIEEEANSYFKKIYSDLATIDEVVAMLKRFQASNEKREQQVYVCMVHNLFDEYRYFPKYPDKPLRTTAILFGQLVLNGLVTAITLGMFLRCVLEAVRKQPGTKMSKFGVTALEQFRTRLPEWPQYCTLLLSVPHMGAIAPDLHSLAE
;
A
#
# COMPACT_ATOMS: atom_id res chain seq x y z
N SER A 1 -14.05 21.62 10.57
CA SER A 1 -14.76 20.74 9.61
C SER A 1 -14.54 19.32 10.04
N ILE A 2 -15.62 18.66 10.46
CA ILE A 2 -15.62 17.38 11.19
C ILE A 2 -15.19 16.25 10.22
N LEU A 3 -14.20 15.45 10.63
CA LEU A 3 -13.71 14.30 9.85
C LEU A 3 -14.63 13.09 10.11
N PRO A 4 -15.05 12.33 9.08
CA PRO A 4 -15.94 11.18 9.26
C PRO A 4 -15.24 9.80 9.14
N GLY A 5 -15.31 9.00 10.21
CA GLY A 5 -15.68 7.56 10.20
C GLY A 5 -17.19 7.44 10.52
N MET A 6 -17.99 6.40 10.30
CA MET A 6 -17.93 4.94 10.00
C MET A 6 -19.29 4.56 9.31
N PRO A 7 -19.76 3.29 9.10
CA PRO A 7 -19.17 1.95 9.25
C PRO A 7 -19.35 1.02 8.02
N GLY A 8 -18.65 -0.12 7.98
CA GLY A 8 -19.01 -1.23 7.09
C GLY A 8 -17.95 -2.33 6.89
N GLY A 9 -17.97 -3.35 7.75
CA GLY A 9 -17.37 -4.67 7.48
C GLY A 9 -16.39 -5.15 8.57
N GLN A 10 -16.92 -5.81 9.62
CA GLN A 10 -16.17 -6.36 10.77
C GLN A 10 -15.12 -5.41 11.38
N GLU A 11 -15.57 -4.58 12.31
CA GLU A 11 -14.71 -3.72 13.13
C GLU A 11 -13.73 -4.57 13.95
N THR A 12 -12.49 -4.68 13.49
CA THR A 12 -11.37 -4.76 14.43
C THR A 12 -11.32 -3.41 15.15
N SER A 13 -12.07 -3.29 16.24
CA SER A 13 -12.00 -2.10 17.10
C SER A 13 -10.65 -2.12 17.80
N PHE A 14 -9.74 -1.27 17.33
CA PHE A 14 -8.50 -0.98 18.04
C PHE A 14 -8.83 0.01 19.17
N SER A 15 -8.02 0.02 20.23
CA SER A 15 -8.18 1.05 21.25
C SER A 15 -7.80 2.42 20.68
N GLU A 16 -8.37 3.49 21.23
CA GLU A 16 -8.05 4.86 20.84
C GLU A 16 -6.53 5.12 20.88
N GLU A 17 -5.84 4.59 21.88
CA GLU A 17 -4.38 4.71 21.99
C GLU A 17 -3.62 4.08 20.80
N ILE A 18 -4.08 2.93 20.28
CA ILE A 18 -3.46 2.25 19.15
C ILE A 18 -3.72 3.03 17.86
N GLU A 19 -4.94 3.54 17.69
CA GLU A 19 -5.31 4.36 16.53
C GLU A 19 -4.54 5.68 16.52
N GLU A 20 -4.44 6.35 17.67
CA GLU A 20 -3.63 7.56 17.82
C GLU A 20 -2.16 7.32 17.50
N GLU A 21 -1.60 6.21 17.97
CA GLU A 21 -0.22 5.83 17.71
C GLU A 21 0.01 5.55 16.21
N ALA A 22 -0.86 4.74 15.58
CA ALA A 22 -0.83 4.46 14.14
C ALA A 22 -0.94 5.75 13.31
N ASN A 23 -1.87 6.63 13.67
CA ASN A 23 -2.07 7.93 13.03
C ASN A 23 -0.85 8.84 13.19
N SER A 24 -0.13 8.74 14.32
CA SER A 24 1.10 9.51 14.54
C SER A 24 2.19 9.15 13.53
N TYR A 25 2.31 7.87 13.15
CA TYR A 25 3.29 7.43 12.15
C TYR A 25 2.94 7.90 10.75
N PHE A 26 1.67 7.86 10.35
CA PHE A 26 1.23 8.44 9.08
C PHE A 26 1.50 9.95 9.03
N LYS A 27 1.20 10.68 10.11
CA LYS A 27 1.51 12.12 10.20
C LYS A 27 3.00 12.39 10.04
N LYS A 28 3.87 11.57 10.66
CA LYS A 28 5.33 11.70 10.53
C LYS A 28 5.79 11.47 9.09
N ILE A 29 5.25 10.46 8.41
CA ILE A 29 5.54 10.18 6.99
C ILE A 29 5.14 11.37 6.12
N TYR A 30 3.91 11.88 6.25
CA TYR A 30 3.42 12.97 5.40
C TYR A 30 4.05 14.33 5.70
N SER A 31 4.62 14.50 6.89
CA SER A 31 5.34 15.71 7.31
C SER A 31 6.85 15.63 7.08
N ASP A 32 7.33 14.60 6.38
CA ASP A 32 8.75 14.33 6.12
C ASP A 32 9.60 14.20 7.41
N LEU A 33 8.97 13.91 8.56
CA LEU A 33 9.63 13.69 9.86
C LEU A 33 10.11 12.24 10.04
N ALA A 34 9.59 11.32 9.24
CA ALA A 34 10.05 9.95 9.15
C ALA A 34 10.05 9.51 7.68
N THR A 35 11.08 8.79 7.30
CA THR A 35 11.20 8.17 5.99
C THR A 35 10.35 6.90 5.91
N ILE A 36 10.00 6.50 4.68
CA ILE A 36 9.26 5.24 4.45
C ILE A 36 10.11 4.05 4.91
N ASP A 37 11.42 4.08 4.68
CA ASP A 37 12.32 2.98 5.07
C ASP A 37 12.38 2.79 6.59
N GLU A 38 12.40 3.90 7.37
CA GLU A 38 12.33 3.84 8.82
C GLU A 38 11.01 3.23 9.31
N VAL A 39 9.89 3.61 8.68
CA VAL A 39 8.58 3.06 9.05
C VAL A 39 8.46 1.60 8.66
N VAL A 40 8.95 1.21 7.49
CA VAL A 40 8.98 -0.20 7.05
C VAL A 40 9.85 -1.04 8.00
N ALA A 41 11.02 -0.54 8.40
CA ALA A 41 11.88 -1.22 9.35
C ALA A 41 11.20 -1.38 10.72
N MET A 42 10.45 -0.37 11.17
CA MET A 42 9.65 -0.44 12.39
C MET A 42 8.50 -1.44 12.29
N LEU A 43 7.73 -1.42 11.20
CA LEU A 43 6.65 -2.38 10.96
C LEU A 43 7.17 -3.83 10.92
N LYS A 44 8.36 -4.08 10.36
CA LYS A 44 8.99 -5.40 10.40
C LYS A 44 9.28 -5.87 11.83
N ARG A 45 9.78 -4.97 12.68
CA ARG A 45 10.02 -5.29 14.10
C ARG A 45 8.70 -5.58 14.82
N PHE A 46 7.68 -4.75 14.59
CA PHE A 46 6.36 -4.92 15.21
C PHE A 46 5.66 -6.20 14.78
N GLN A 47 5.77 -6.58 13.51
CA GLN A 47 5.25 -7.85 12.98
C GLN A 47 5.87 -9.07 13.68
N ALA A 48 7.17 -9.01 13.99
CA ALA A 48 7.91 -10.09 14.64
C ALA A 48 7.95 -10.00 16.18
N SER A 49 7.35 -8.95 16.76
CA SER A 49 7.39 -8.70 18.19
C SER A 49 6.50 -9.68 18.95
N ASN A 50 6.84 -9.93 20.22
CA ASN A 50 5.96 -10.64 21.17
C ASN A 50 5.06 -9.66 21.97
N GLU A 51 5.30 -8.36 21.84
CA GLU A 51 4.49 -7.34 22.50
C GLU A 51 3.17 -7.15 21.76
N LYS A 52 2.06 -7.46 22.44
CA LYS A 52 0.71 -7.35 21.86
C LYS A 52 0.43 -5.94 21.32
N ARG A 53 0.91 -4.91 22.01
CA ARG A 53 0.73 -3.52 21.59
C ARG A 53 1.37 -3.26 20.23
N GLU A 54 2.63 -3.65 20.05
CA GLU A 54 3.35 -3.45 18.79
C GLU A 54 2.67 -4.19 17.63
N GLN A 55 2.26 -5.44 17.85
CA GLN A 55 1.49 -6.20 16.88
C GLN A 55 0.17 -5.50 16.50
N GLN A 56 -0.57 -4.97 17.49
CA GLN A 56 -1.81 -4.24 17.26
C GLN A 56 -1.59 -2.96 16.45
N VAL A 57 -0.54 -2.19 16.74
CA VAL A 57 -0.18 -1.00 15.95
C VAL A 57 0.15 -1.37 14.51
N TYR A 58 0.94 -2.42 14.30
CA TYR A 58 1.25 -2.92 12.95
C TYR A 58 -0.02 -3.32 12.18
N VAL A 59 -0.91 -4.12 12.79
CA VAL A 59 -2.17 -4.54 12.15
C VAL A 59 -3.06 -3.33 11.85
N CYS A 60 -3.19 -2.40 12.80
CA CYS A 60 -3.97 -1.18 12.64
C CYS A 60 -3.45 -0.33 11.47
N MET A 61 -2.14 -0.13 11.36
CA MET A 61 -1.55 0.64 10.26
C MET A 61 -1.80 -0.01 8.89
N VAL A 62 -1.61 -1.33 8.76
CA VAL A 62 -1.85 -2.05 7.50
C VAL A 62 -3.32 -2.00 7.11
N HIS A 63 -4.22 -2.19 8.08
CA HIS A 63 -5.67 -2.14 7.88
C HIS A 63 -6.12 -0.74 7.44
N ASN A 64 -5.72 0.31 8.17
CA ASN A 64 -6.09 1.69 7.86
C ASN A 64 -5.57 2.11 6.47
N LEU A 65 -4.34 1.72 6.11
CA LEU A 65 -3.81 2.01 4.78
C LEU A 65 -4.63 1.34 3.67
N PHE A 66 -5.09 0.11 3.89
CA PHE A 66 -5.93 -0.60 2.94
C PHE A 66 -7.33 0.03 2.82
N ASP A 67 -7.96 0.35 3.95
CA ASP A 67 -9.28 0.98 3.99
C ASP A 67 -9.31 2.37 3.33
N GLU A 68 -8.20 3.10 3.44
CA GLU A 68 -8.03 4.40 2.81
C GLU A 68 -7.97 4.33 1.28
N TYR A 69 -7.79 3.14 0.67
CA TYR A 69 -7.67 2.98 -0.79
C TYR A 69 -8.82 3.62 -1.57
N ARG A 70 -10.05 3.53 -1.05
CA ARG A 70 -11.24 4.15 -1.67
C ARG A 70 -11.18 5.69 -1.72
N TYR A 71 -10.36 6.30 -0.86
CA TYR A 71 -10.16 7.75 -0.77
C TYR A 71 -8.93 8.24 -1.52
N PHE A 72 -8.01 7.36 -1.93
CA PHE A 72 -6.81 7.71 -2.70
C PHE A 72 -7.07 8.60 -3.93
N PRO A 73 -8.16 8.43 -4.73
CA PRO A 73 -8.45 9.34 -5.84
C PRO A 73 -8.63 10.81 -5.41
N LYS A 74 -8.99 11.07 -4.15
CA LYS A 74 -9.19 12.40 -3.57
C LYS A 74 -7.90 12.98 -2.98
N TYR A 75 -6.84 12.19 -2.84
CA TYR A 75 -5.60 12.66 -2.25
C TYR A 75 -4.90 13.69 -3.17
N PRO A 76 -4.17 14.66 -2.61
CA PRO A 76 -3.22 15.46 -3.36
C PRO A 76 -2.08 14.60 -3.90
N ASP A 77 -1.39 15.05 -4.96
CA ASP A 77 -0.41 14.22 -5.67
C ASP A 77 0.79 13.81 -4.79
N LYS A 78 1.30 14.71 -3.93
CA LYS A 78 2.44 14.40 -3.04
C LYS A 78 2.08 13.30 -2.03
N PRO A 79 1.05 13.44 -1.18
CA PRO A 79 0.63 12.37 -0.27
C PRO A 79 0.32 11.07 -1.01
N LEU A 80 -0.41 11.12 -2.13
CA LEU A 80 -0.74 9.91 -2.90
C LEU A 80 0.50 9.16 -3.38
N ARG A 81 1.52 9.89 -3.85
CA ARG A 81 2.79 9.28 -4.26
C ARG A 81 3.51 8.63 -3.08
N THR A 82 3.56 9.31 -1.93
CA THR A 82 4.14 8.76 -0.69
C THR A 82 3.41 7.49 -0.26
N THR A 83 2.08 7.51 -0.31
CA THR A 83 1.23 6.34 -0.03
C THR A 83 1.50 5.19 -1.02
N ALA A 84 1.67 5.48 -2.32
CA ALA A 84 2.00 4.46 -3.32
C ALA A 84 3.32 3.74 -3.02
N ILE A 85 4.35 4.51 -2.65
CA ILE A 85 5.66 3.96 -2.27
C ILE A 85 5.51 3.08 -1.02
N LEU A 86 4.85 3.57 0.02
CA LEU A 86 4.61 2.78 1.23
C LEU A 86 3.85 1.48 0.92
N PHE A 87 2.77 1.57 0.13
CA PHE A 87 1.94 0.43 -0.26
C PHE A 87 2.77 -0.66 -0.98
N GLY A 88 3.61 -0.24 -1.93
CA GLY A 88 4.51 -1.15 -2.64
C GLY A 88 5.64 -1.71 -1.75
N GLN A 89 6.16 -0.90 -0.82
CA GLN A 89 7.17 -1.35 0.14
C GLN A 89 6.61 -2.39 1.12
N LEU A 90 5.35 -2.30 1.54
CA LEU A 90 4.72 -3.34 2.36
C LEU A 90 4.69 -4.69 1.64
N VAL A 91 4.37 -4.68 0.34
CA VAL A 91 4.41 -5.87 -0.51
C VAL A 91 5.84 -6.38 -0.63
N LEU A 92 6.79 -5.54 -1.04
CA LEU A 92 8.19 -5.91 -1.23
C LEU A 92 8.76 -6.60 0.03
N ASN A 93 8.49 -6.04 1.20
CA ASN A 93 9.10 -6.44 2.45
C ASN A 93 8.38 -7.58 3.19
N GLY A 94 7.33 -8.17 2.61
CA GLY A 94 6.58 -9.26 3.24
C GLY A 94 5.74 -8.84 4.45
N LEU A 95 5.43 -7.53 4.55
CA LEU A 95 4.56 -6.99 5.60
C LEU A 95 3.07 -7.26 5.31
N VAL A 96 2.75 -7.75 4.12
CA VAL A 96 1.44 -8.31 3.79
C VAL A 96 1.65 -9.71 3.20
N THR A 97 0.90 -10.69 3.71
CA THR A 97 1.05 -12.11 3.34
C THR A 97 -0.31 -12.75 3.03
N ALA A 98 -0.28 -13.92 2.39
CA ALA A 98 -1.46 -14.75 2.08
C ALA A 98 -2.63 -13.94 1.47
N ILE A 99 -3.79 -13.92 2.13
CA ILE A 99 -5.00 -13.25 1.65
C ILE A 99 -4.78 -11.74 1.53
N THR A 100 -4.13 -11.11 2.51
CA THR A 100 -3.84 -9.67 2.53
C THR A 100 -2.92 -9.28 1.37
N LEU A 101 -1.90 -10.08 1.07
CA LEU A 101 -1.06 -9.88 -0.12
C LEU A 101 -1.90 -9.87 -1.40
N GLY A 102 -2.81 -10.86 -1.55
CA GLY A 102 -3.70 -10.93 -2.70
C GLY A 102 -4.58 -9.68 -2.85
N MET A 103 -5.05 -9.11 -1.75
CA MET A 103 -5.84 -7.87 -1.76
C MET A 103 -4.99 -6.67 -2.20
N PHE A 104 -3.77 -6.53 -1.69
CA PHE A 104 -2.85 -5.46 -2.08
C PHE A 104 -2.47 -5.54 -3.57
N LEU A 105 -2.13 -6.74 -4.07
CA LEU A 105 -1.82 -6.95 -5.49
C LEU A 105 -2.99 -6.56 -6.40
N ARG A 106 -4.23 -6.91 -6.01
CA ARG A 106 -5.44 -6.52 -6.75
C ARG A 106 -5.62 -5.01 -6.78
N CYS A 107 -5.45 -4.30 -5.66
CA CYS A 107 -5.51 -2.85 -5.61
C CYS A 107 -4.52 -2.20 -6.58
N VAL A 108 -3.27 -2.67 -6.59
CA VAL A 108 -2.24 -2.14 -7.52
C VAL A 108 -2.62 -2.41 -8.98
N LEU A 109 -3.09 -3.62 -9.30
CA LEU A 109 -3.52 -3.97 -10.66
C LEU A 109 -4.73 -3.14 -11.13
N GLU A 110 -5.72 -2.93 -10.27
CA GLU A 110 -6.88 -2.08 -10.57
C GLU A 110 -6.48 -0.63 -10.81
N ALA A 111 -5.49 -0.13 -10.07
CA ALA A 111 -4.94 1.20 -10.23
C ALA A 111 -4.17 1.32 -11.56
N VAL A 112 -3.33 0.34 -11.91
CA VAL A 112 -2.61 0.27 -13.20
C VAL A 112 -3.57 0.22 -14.39
N ARG A 113 -4.71 -0.46 -14.26
CA ARG A 113 -5.77 -0.54 -15.27
C ARG A 113 -6.50 0.77 -15.53
N LYS A 114 -6.36 1.77 -14.65
CA LYS A 114 -6.95 3.10 -14.89
C LYS A 114 -6.29 3.77 -16.10
N GLN A 115 -7.01 4.72 -16.68
CA GLN A 115 -6.54 5.45 -17.85
C GLN A 115 -5.16 6.08 -17.57
N PRO A 116 -4.20 5.94 -18.51
CA PRO A 116 -2.86 6.52 -18.37
C PRO A 116 -2.92 8.01 -17.99
N GLY A 117 -2.03 8.43 -17.10
CA GLY A 117 -1.93 9.82 -16.64
C GLY A 117 -2.88 10.20 -15.49
N THR A 118 -3.89 9.37 -15.17
CA THR A 118 -4.72 9.59 -13.97
C THR A 118 -3.92 9.39 -12.69
N LYS A 119 -4.37 10.03 -11.59
CA LYS A 119 -3.75 9.87 -10.25
C LYS A 119 -3.60 8.40 -9.84
N MET A 120 -4.63 7.60 -10.05
CA MET A 120 -4.60 6.18 -9.70
C MET A 120 -3.70 5.36 -10.62
N SER A 121 -3.62 5.68 -11.91
CA SER A 121 -2.64 5.04 -12.80
C SER A 121 -1.20 5.32 -12.32
N LYS A 122 -0.90 6.57 -11.95
CA LYS A 122 0.40 6.94 -11.36
C LYS A 122 0.67 6.22 -10.03
N PHE A 123 -0.32 6.14 -9.15
CA PHE A 123 -0.24 5.36 -7.91
C PHE A 123 0.11 3.90 -8.21
N GLY A 124 -0.61 3.25 -9.13
CA GLY A 124 -0.42 1.85 -9.47
C GLY A 124 0.99 1.56 -9.99
N VAL A 125 1.48 2.37 -10.94
CA VAL A 125 2.83 2.25 -11.50
C VAL A 125 3.89 2.46 -10.40
N THR A 126 3.75 3.54 -9.61
CA THR A 126 4.70 3.85 -8.52
C THR A 126 4.79 2.73 -7.48
N ALA A 127 3.64 2.13 -7.11
CA ALA A 127 3.60 1.02 -6.17
C ALA A 127 4.22 -0.24 -6.76
N LEU A 128 3.89 -0.56 -8.02
CA LEU A 128 4.38 -1.73 -8.74
C LEU A 128 5.92 -1.72 -8.88
N GLU A 129 6.50 -0.54 -9.12
CA GLU A 129 7.96 -0.36 -9.15
C GLU A 129 8.66 -0.78 -7.87
N GLN A 130 8.02 -0.59 -6.71
CA GLN A 130 8.66 -0.92 -5.42
C GLN A 130 8.92 -2.42 -5.28
N PHE A 131 7.99 -3.26 -5.73
CA PHE A 131 8.08 -4.71 -5.58
C PHE A 131 8.38 -5.44 -6.89
N ARG A 132 8.88 -4.73 -7.91
CA ARG A 132 9.16 -5.30 -9.23
C ARG A 132 10.05 -6.54 -9.19
N THR A 133 11.04 -6.56 -8.30
CA THR A 133 11.97 -7.68 -8.14
C THR A 133 11.31 -8.97 -7.66
N ARG A 134 10.11 -8.88 -7.09
CA ARG A 134 9.32 -10.02 -6.61
C ARG A 134 8.23 -10.46 -7.58
N LEU A 135 8.01 -9.74 -8.69
CA LEU A 135 7.01 -10.13 -9.70
C LEU A 135 7.16 -11.57 -10.20
N PRO A 136 8.38 -12.12 -10.40
CA PRO A 136 8.54 -13.52 -10.79
C PRO A 136 7.96 -14.53 -9.79
N GLU A 137 7.73 -14.14 -8.53
CA GLU A 137 7.05 -14.97 -7.52
C GLU A 137 5.56 -15.16 -7.83
N TRP A 138 4.96 -14.32 -8.68
CA TRP A 138 3.52 -14.32 -8.98
C TRP A 138 3.22 -14.36 -10.49
N PRO A 139 3.50 -15.47 -11.20
CA PRO A 139 3.32 -15.56 -12.65
C PRO A 139 1.89 -15.22 -13.13
N GLN A 140 0.88 -15.66 -12.38
CA GLN A 140 -0.53 -15.36 -12.69
C GLN A 140 -0.83 -13.86 -12.60
N TYR A 141 -0.19 -13.15 -11.68
CA TYR A 141 -0.30 -11.70 -11.55
C TYR A 141 0.38 -10.99 -12.73
N CYS A 142 1.56 -11.46 -13.15
CA CYS A 142 2.25 -10.96 -14.34
C CYS A 142 1.39 -11.09 -15.60
N THR A 143 0.72 -12.23 -15.81
CA THR A 143 -0.22 -12.41 -16.92
C THR A 143 -1.34 -11.36 -16.90
N LEU A 144 -1.89 -11.04 -15.73
CA LEU A 144 -2.93 -10.01 -15.59
C LEU A 144 -2.43 -8.58 -15.82
N LEU A 145 -1.14 -8.32 -15.53
CA LEU A 145 -0.49 -7.05 -15.84
C LEU A 145 -0.23 -6.91 -17.34
N LEU A 146 0.30 -7.95 -17.98
CA LEU A 146 0.53 -7.98 -19.44
C LEU A 146 -0.77 -7.87 -20.24
N SER A 147 -1.91 -8.32 -19.68
CA SER A 147 -3.21 -8.15 -20.33
C SER A 147 -3.71 -6.70 -20.31
N VAL A 148 -3.02 -5.76 -19.66
CA VAL A 148 -3.39 -4.34 -19.65
C VAL A 148 -2.87 -3.68 -20.93
N PRO A 149 -3.76 -3.19 -21.84
CA PRO A 149 -3.35 -2.78 -23.19
C PRO A 149 -2.28 -1.68 -23.23
N HIS A 150 -2.30 -0.78 -22.24
CA HIS A 150 -1.39 0.35 -22.14
C HIS A 150 -0.16 0.09 -21.25
N MET A 151 0.04 -1.14 -20.75
CA MET A 151 1.12 -1.48 -19.80
C MET A 151 2.51 -1.14 -20.35
N GLY A 152 2.81 -1.54 -21.59
CA GLY A 152 4.09 -1.27 -22.23
C GLY A 152 4.38 0.23 -22.43
N ALA A 153 3.35 1.08 -22.47
CA ALA A 153 3.51 2.53 -22.58
C ALA A 153 3.71 3.21 -21.23
N ILE A 154 3.08 2.71 -20.16
CA ILE A 154 3.14 3.34 -18.83
C ILE A 154 4.30 2.82 -17.97
N ALA A 155 4.78 1.60 -18.22
CA ALA A 155 5.85 0.98 -17.47
C ALA A 155 6.61 -0.06 -18.33
N PRO A 156 7.42 0.40 -19.31
CA PRO A 156 8.12 -0.48 -20.26
C PRO A 156 9.06 -1.47 -19.56
N ASP A 157 9.83 -1.02 -18.57
CA ASP A 157 10.74 -1.89 -17.80
C ASP A 157 9.98 -2.99 -17.06
N LEU A 158 8.80 -2.67 -16.50
CA LEU A 158 7.97 -3.63 -15.78
C LEU A 158 7.29 -4.62 -16.73
N HIS A 159 6.95 -4.17 -17.95
CA HIS A 159 6.42 -5.04 -18.99
C HIS A 159 7.43 -6.13 -19.35
N SER A 160 8.70 -5.76 -19.60
CA SER A 160 9.75 -6.73 -19.93
C SER A 160 10.08 -7.72 -18.81
N LEU A 161 9.82 -7.36 -17.55
CA LEU A 161 10.06 -8.24 -16.41
C LEU A 161 8.90 -9.21 -16.15
N ALA A 162 7.71 -8.87 -16.64
CA ALA A 162 6.50 -9.66 -16.49
C ALA A 162 6.32 -10.70 -17.62
N GLU A 163 7.03 -10.53 -18.75
CA GLU A 163 7.17 -11.52 -19.84
C GLU A 163 8.01 -12.74 -19.42
#